data_AF-A0A2G2YMC8-F1
#
_entry.id   AF-A0A2G2YMC8-F1
#
_cell.length_a   1.000
_cell.length_b   1.000
_cell.length_c   1.000
_cell.angle_alpha   90.00
_cell.angle_beta   90.00
_cell.angle_gamma   90.00
#
_symmetry.space_group_name_H-M   'P 1'
#
loop_
_entity.id
_entity.type
_entity.pdbx_description
1 polymer ?
#
loop_
_entity_poly.entity_id
_entity_poly.type
_entity_poly.pdbx_seq_one_letter_code
_entity_poly.pdbx_strand_id
1 'polypeptide(L)' 'MRRRAGTSEAGGVLSATFDIFEFPTEGKEKFMSNDVYKPIRYGTSLKDGEDKVEFWRILLKHYANPQYLD' A
#
# COMPACT_ATOMS: atom_id res chain seq x y z
N MET A 1 -15.50 -8.84 -22.32
CA MET A 1 -14.32 -8.05 -22.75
C MET A 1 -13.32 -8.04 -21.60
N ARG A 2 -12.19 -8.76 -21.70
CA ARG A 2 -11.15 -8.84 -20.65
C ARG A 2 -9.93 -8.05 -21.14
N ARG A 3 -9.70 -6.85 -20.61
CA ARG A 3 -8.48 -6.09 -20.91
C ARG A 3 -7.30 -6.88 -20.36
N ARG A 4 -6.41 -7.35 -21.24
CA ARG A 4 -5.08 -7.82 -20.83
C ARG A 4 -4.30 -6.57 -20.47
N ALA A 5 -3.89 -6.46 -19.21
CA ALA A 5 -2.93 -5.45 -18.81
C ALA A 5 -1.67 -5.64 -19.68
N GLY A 6 -1.27 -4.59 -20.39
CA GLY A 6 -0.09 -4.60 -21.25
C GLY A 6 1.17 -4.70 -20.39
N THR A 7 2.17 -5.44 -20.83
CA THR A 7 3.44 -5.63 -20.11
C THR A 7 4.17 -4.33 -19.76
N SER A 8 3.88 -3.22 -20.47
CA SER A 8 4.36 -1.87 -20.16
C SER A 8 3.74 -1.25 -18.90
N GLU A 9 2.52 -1.62 -18.54
CA GLU A 9 1.80 -1.09 -17.37
C GLU A 9 2.38 -1.66 -16.06
N ALA A 10 2.80 -2.93 -16.07
CA ALA A 10 3.46 -3.56 -14.94
C ALA A 10 4.81 -2.88 -14.60
N GLY A 11 5.57 -2.48 -15.63
CA GLY A 11 6.83 -1.74 -15.44
C GLY A 11 6.62 -0.36 -14.84
N GLY A 12 5.59 0.38 -15.29
CA GLY A 12 5.24 1.68 -14.73
C GLY A 12 4.77 1.59 -13.27
N VAL A 13 3.92 0.61 -12.94
CA VAL A 13 3.47 0.36 -11.56
C VAL A 13 4.64 -0.01 -10.66
N LEU A 14 5.57 -0.83 -11.13
CA LEU A 14 6.75 -1.23 -10.36
C LEU A 14 7.66 -0.03 -10.05
N SER A 15 7.95 0.80 -11.06
CA SER A 15 8.77 2.01 -10.88
C SER A 15 8.15 2.97 -9.86
N ALA A 16 6.87 3.32 -10.03
CA ALA A 16 6.18 4.21 -9.11
C ALA A 16 6.13 3.65 -7.67
N THR A 17 6.09 2.32 -7.53
CA THR A 17 6.14 1.66 -6.22
C THR A 17 7.50 1.87 -5.56
N PHE A 18 8.60 1.74 -6.29
CA PHE A 18 9.94 2.03 -5.76
C PHE A 18 10.09 3.49 -5.35
N ASP A 19 9.63 4.43 -6.18
CA ASP A 19 9.69 5.87 -5.86
C ASP A 19 8.96 6.19 -4.55
N ILE A 20 7.82 5.55 -4.32
CA ILE A 20 7.07 5.66 -3.06
C ILE A 20 7.86 5.07 -1.89
N PHE A 21 8.56 3.95 -2.05
CA PHE A 21 9.36 3.35 -0.97
C PHE A 21 10.68 4.09 -0.71
N GLU A 22 11.24 4.79 -1.69
CA GLU A 22 12.44 5.63 -1.53
C GLU A 22 12.14 7.04 -1.00
N PHE A 23 10.88 7.49 -1.07
CA PHE A 23 10.50 8.80 -0.53
C PHE A 23 10.85 8.95 0.96
N PRO A 24 11.21 10.14 1.46
CA PRO A 24 11.55 10.33 2.88
C PRO A 24 10.42 9.92 3.82
N THR A 25 10.77 9.36 4.98
CA THR A 25 9.82 8.86 5.98
C THR A 25 8.83 9.94 6.44
N GLU A 26 9.31 11.17 6.62
CA GLU A 26 8.51 12.35 7.00
C GLU A 26 7.29 12.57 6.09
N GLY A 27 7.42 12.22 4.81
CA GLY A 27 6.35 12.36 3.83
C GLY A 27 5.32 11.22 3.84
N LYS A 28 5.68 10.06 4.39
CA LYS A 28 4.82 8.86 4.50
C LYS A 28 4.13 8.76 5.84
N GLU A 29 4.69 9.35 6.88
CA GLU A 29 4.12 9.40 8.22
C GLU A 29 2.71 9.98 8.24
N LYS A 30 2.41 10.95 7.37
CA LYS A 30 1.05 11.50 7.21
C LYS A 30 0.00 10.46 6.81
N PHE A 31 0.41 9.33 6.26
CA PHE A 31 -0.44 8.21 5.90
C PHE A 31 -0.38 7.06 6.90
N MET A 32 0.43 7.15 7.97
CA MET A 32 0.47 6.12 9.02
C MET A 32 -0.90 6.01 9.67
N SER A 33 -1.47 4.81 9.65
CA SER A 33 -2.70 4.54 10.38
C SER A 33 -2.91 3.07 10.66
N ASN A 34 -3.47 2.77 11.83
CA ASN A 34 -4.00 1.44 12.15
C ASN A 34 -5.45 1.26 11.67
N ASP A 35 -6.14 2.36 11.34
CA ASP A 35 -7.51 2.32 10.83
C ASP A 35 -7.55 1.73 9.41
N VAL A 36 -8.20 0.58 9.29
CA VAL A 36 -8.30 -0.19 8.04
C VAL A 36 -9.29 0.41 7.03
N TYR A 37 -10.15 1.34 7.47
CA TYR A 37 -11.13 2.03 6.64
C TYR A 37 -10.54 3.26 5.95
N LYS A 38 -9.36 3.73 6.36
CA LYS A 38 -8.72 4.84 5.66
C LYS A 38 -8.43 4.48 4.19
N PRO A 39 -8.75 5.37 3.24
CA PRO A 39 -8.59 5.11 1.80
C PRO A 39 -7.14 4.92 1.37
N ILE A 40 -6.21 5.54 2.11
CA ILE A 40 -4.75 5.42 1.94
C ILE A 40 -4.16 5.13 3.31
N ARG A 41 -3.38 4.06 3.41
CA ARG A 41 -2.77 3.63 4.68
C ARG A 41 -1.35 3.16 4.48
N TYR A 42 -0.41 3.85 5.12
CA TYR A 42 0.96 3.43 5.32
C TYR A 42 1.06 2.69 6.66
N GLY A 43 1.81 1.58 6.70
CA GLY A 43 1.98 0.78 7.90
C GLY A 43 3.32 0.05 7.90
N THR A 44 3.91 -0.10 9.08
CA THR A 44 5.15 -0.83 9.30
C THR A 44 4.85 -1.99 10.25
N SER A 45 5.05 -3.22 9.79
CA SER A 45 4.65 -4.47 10.44
C SER A 45 3.13 -4.69 10.50
N LEU A 46 2.72 -5.94 10.31
CA LEU A 46 1.35 -6.38 10.52
C LEU A 46 1.44 -7.59 11.46
N LYS A 47 1.00 -7.41 12.71
CA LYS A 47 0.77 -8.54 13.61
C LYS A 47 -0.62 -9.06 13.30
N ASP A 48 -0.73 -10.03 12.39
CA ASP A 48 -1.94 -10.84 12.37
C ASP A 48 -1.86 -11.74 13.61
N GLY A 49 -2.91 -11.77 14.44
CA GLY A 49 -2.84 -12.19 15.85
C GLY A 49 -2.35 -13.62 16.14
N GLU A 50 -2.07 -14.41 15.10
CA GLU A 50 -1.54 -15.77 15.17
C GLU A 50 -0.06 -15.90 14.78
N ASP A 51 0.55 -14.89 14.17
CA ASP A 51 1.93 -14.95 13.70
C ASP A 51 2.93 -14.78 14.86
N LYS A 52 3.68 -15.85 15.17
CA LYS A 52 4.78 -15.85 16.15
C LYS A 52 6.01 -15.08 15.69
N VAL A 53 6.04 -14.61 14.44
CA VAL A 53 7.17 -13.89 13.83
C VAL A 53 6.67 -12.56 13.32
N GLU A 54 7.22 -11.47 13.85
CA GLU A 54 6.97 -10.13 13.33
C GLU A 54 7.65 -9.99 11.96
N PHE A 55 6.87 -10.02 10.88
CA PHE A 55 7.38 -9.66 9.57
C PHE A 55 7.54 -8.14 9.49
N TRP A 56 8.80 -7.69 9.42
CA TRP A 56 9.15 -6.30 9.12
C TRP A 56 8.85 -6.00 7.66
N ARG A 57 7.58 -5.71 7.36
CA ARG A 57 7.11 -5.28 6.04
C ARG A 57 6.60 -3.86 6.14
N ILE A 58 6.89 -3.08 5.11
CA ILE A 58 6.29 -1.77 4.89
C ILE A 58 5.17 -1.96 3.87
N LEU A 59 3.96 -1.49 4.19
CA LEU A 59 2.79 -1.60 3.33
C LEU A 59 2.20 -0.23 3.02
N LEU A 60 1.83 0.00 1.77
CA LEU A 60 0.95 1.10 1.35
C LEU A 60 -0.31 0.49 0.74
N LYS A 61 -1.44 0.60 1.45
CA LYS A 61 -2.76 0.15 0.96
C LYS A 61 -3.49 1.35 0.36
N HIS A 62 -3.87 1.26 -0.91
CA HIS A 62 -4.71 2.24 -1.59
C HIS A 62 -5.94 1.54 -2.18
N TYR A 63 -7.14 1.94 -1.78
CA TYR A 63 -8.36 1.43 -2.37
C TYR A 63 -8.64 2.13 -3.71
N ALA A 64 -8.57 1.37 -4.81
CA ALA A 64 -8.80 1.90 -6.17
C ALA A 64 -10.28 2.15 -6.52
N ASN A 65 -11.20 1.85 -5.61
CA ASN A 65 -12.64 1.95 -5.82
C ASN A 65 -13.30 2.70 -4.65
N PRO A 66 -13.92 3.87 -4.87
CA PRO A 66 -14.48 4.71 -3.80
C PRO A 66 -15.84 4.22 -3.26
N GLN A 67 -16.20 2.94 -3.42
CA GLN A 67 -17.59 2.50 -3.24
C GLN A 67 -18.11 2.39 -1.80
N TYR A 68 -17.30 2.67 -0.76
CA TYR A 68 -17.77 2.63 0.62
C TYR A 68 -16.98 3.61 1.51
N LEU A 69 -17.37 4.89 1.48
CA LEU A 69 -17.03 5.89 2.50
C LEU A 69 -18.27 6.78 2.67
N ASP A 70 -19.12 6.43 3.65
CA ASP A 70 -20.10 7.32 4.27
C ASP A 70 -19.48 7.94 5.54
#